data_AF-A0AAD2Q2L8-F1
#
_entry.id   AF-A0AAD2Q2L8-F1
#
_cell.length_a   1.000
_cell.length_b   1.000
_cell.length_c   1.000
_cell.angle_alpha   90.00
_cell.angle_beta   90.00
_cell.angle_gamma   90.00
#
_symmetry.space_group_name_H-M   'P 1'
#
loop_
_entity.id
_entity.type
_entity.pdbx_description
1 polymer ?
#
loop_
_entity_poly.entity_id
_entity_poly.type
_entity_poly.pdbx_seq_one_letter_code
_entity_poly.pdbx_strand_id
1 'polypeptide(L)'
;SVLAEFLVNAGLKPLSIASYNHLGNNDGHNLSAERQFKSKEISKSSVVDDMVAANRLLFKAPEPETKGKGEHPDHIVVIKYVPAVGDSKRAIDEYYSEIFCGGRSTINIFNECEDSLLATPLILDLTILTELLTRVKYRKASEKEFAPLYAVLSLLSYMLKAPLVKPGTEVVNSLNRQRNALESFLKACIGLEGSSDLLLETRIW
;
A
#
# COMPACT_ATOMS: atom_id res chain seq x y z
N SER A 1 -2.20 -4.31 -0.66
CA SER A 1 -1.10 -3.67 -1.40
C SER A 1 -0.34 -4.69 -2.21
N VAL A 2 0.36 -5.66 -1.60
CA VAL A 2 1.17 -6.66 -2.35
C VAL A 2 0.33 -7.64 -3.16
N LEU A 3 -0.58 -8.38 -2.52
CA LEU A 3 -1.30 -9.46 -3.21
C LEU A 3 -2.27 -8.93 -4.27
N ALA A 4 -3.05 -7.90 -3.94
CA ALA A 4 -3.96 -7.27 -4.89
C ALA A 4 -3.22 -6.75 -6.13
N GLU A 5 -2.05 -6.11 -5.94
CA GLU A 5 -1.18 -5.71 -7.04
C GLU A 5 -0.72 -6.90 -7.88
N PHE A 6 -0.22 -7.96 -7.23
CA PHE A 6 0.22 -9.18 -7.91
C PHE A 6 -0.89 -9.78 -8.78
N LEU A 7 -2.10 -9.93 -8.22
CA LEU A 7 -3.24 -10.50 -8.94
C LEU A 7 -3.59 -9.67 -10.17
N VAL A 8 -3.72 -8.35 -10.01
CA VAL A 8 -4.06 -7.44 -11.11
C VAL A 8 -2.97 -7.39 -12.19
N ASN A 9 -1.69 -7.38 -11.78
CA ASN A 9 -0.55 -7.43 -12.71
C ASN A 9 -0.45 -8.77 -13.45
N ALA A 10 -0.89 -9.87 -12.83
CA ALA A 10 -0.98 -11.18 -13.46
C ALA A 10 -2.21 -11.33 -14.38
N GLY A 11 -3.04 -10.29 -14.52
CA GLY A 11 -4.26 -10.33 -15.34
C GLY A 11 -5.44 -11.06 -14.67
N LEU A 12 -5.35 -11.34 -13.38
CA LEU A 12 -6.46 -11.89 -12.59
C LEU A 12 -7.29 -10.72 -12.07
N LYS A 13 -8.61 -10.86 -12.10
CA LYS A 13 -9.53 -9.77 -11.71
C LYS A 13 -10.12 -10.06 -10.33
N PRO A 14 -9.61 -9.43 -9.24
CA PRO A 14 -10.29 -9.46 -7.96
C PRO A 14 -11.72 -8.94 -8.11
N LEU A 15 -12.68 -9.72 -7.62
CA LEU A 15 -14.09 -9.35 -7.53
C LEU A 15 -14.51 -9.09 -6.10
N SER A 16 -13.96 -9.82 -5.14
CA SER A 16 -14.23 -9.61 -3.71
C SER A 16 -12.95 -9.76 -2.89
N ILE A 17 -12.81 -8.89 -1.90
CA ILE A 17 -11.75 -8.89 -0.90
C ILE A 17 -12.42 -8.75 0.47
N ALA A 18 -12.38 -9.82 1.26
CA ALA A 18 -12.96 -9.83 2.59
C ALA A 18 -11.87 -9.94 3.66
N SER A 19 -11.67 -8.85 4.42
CA SER A 19 -10.59 -8.72 5.39
C SER A 19 -11.10 -8.67 6.83
N TYR A 20 -11.07 -9.81 7.52
CA TYR A 20 -11.45 -9.94 8.92
C TYR A 20 -10.23 -9.87 9.84
N ASN A 21 -10.37 -9.17 10.96
CA ASN A 21 -9.30 -9.04 11.94
C ASN A 21 -9.89 -9.15 13.35
N HIS A 22 -9.20 -9.82 14.25
CA HIS A 22 -9.49 -9.74 15.69
C HIS A 22 -8.23 -9.70 16.53
N LEU A 23 -8.28 -8.89 17.58
CA LEU A 23 -7.19 -8.60 18.51
C LEU A 23 -7.75 -8.21 19.89
N GLY A 24 -6.96 -8.42 20.95
CA GLY A 24 -7.36 -8.25 22.35
C GLY A 24 -6.60 -7.17 23.13
N ASN A 25 -5.67 -6.47 22.48
CA ASN A 25 -4.92 -5.36 23.05
C ASN A 25 -5.77 -4.06 23.12
N ASN A 26 -5.16 -2.99 23.64
CA ASN A 26 -5.87 -1.71 23.80
C ASN A 26 -6.24 -1.05 22.46
N ASP A 27 -5.51 -1.32 21.37
CA ASP A 27 -5.91 -0.88 20.03
C ASP A 27 -7.24 -1.53 19.64
N GLY A 28 -7.35 -2.85 19.79
CA GLY A 28 -8.61 -3.57 19.57
C GLY A 28 -9.76 -3.06 20.43
N HIS A 29 -9.50 -2.75 21.70
CA HIS A 29 -10.50 -2.21 22.61
C HIS A 29 -11.00 -0.83 22.15
N ASN A 30 -10.10 0.07 21.78
CA ASN A 30 -10.45 1.40 21.26
C ASN A 30 -11.20 1.33 19.92
N LEU A 31 -10.81 0.39 19.04
CA LEU A 31 -11.45 0.16 17.75
C LEU A 31 -12.82 -0.54 17.87
N SER A 32 -13.24 -0.98 19.06
CA SER A 32 -14.59 -1.52 19.26
C SER A 32 -15.69 -0.47 19.09
N ALA A 33 -15.34 0.81 19.25
CA ALA A 33 -16.23 1.94 19.01
C ALA A 33 -16.30 2.30 17.51
N GLU A 34 -17.51 2.49 17.00
CA GLU A 34 -17.80 2.66 15.57
C GLU A 34 -17.03 3.83 14.94
N ARG A 35 -16.94 4.98 15.64
CA ARG A 35 -16.26 6.17 15.13
C ARG A 35 -14.76 5.94 14.93
N GLN A 36 -14.12 5.24 15.87
CA GLN A 36 -12.70 4.89 15.82
C GLN A 36 -12.45 3.84 14.73
N PHE A 37 -13.34 2.86 14.62
CA PHE A 37 -13.33 1.86 13.56
C PHE A 37 -13.40 2.52 12.16
N LYS A 38 -14.25 3.53 11.98
CA LYS A 38 -14.47 4.18 10.68
C LYS A 38 -13.18 4.74 10.06
N SER A 39 -12.30 5.33 10.87
CA SER A 39 -10.99 5.82 10.42
C SER A 39 -10.08 4.68 9.90
N LYS A 40 -10.11 3.53 10.58
CA LYS A 40 -9.33 2.36 10.18
C LYS A 40 -9.92 1.67 8.95
N GLU A 41 -11.24 1.63 8.86
CA GLU A 41 -11.97 1.10 7.70
C GLU A 41 -11.61 1.87 6.42
N ILE A 42 -11.65 3.20 6.46
CA ILE A 42 -11.34 4.05 5.29
C ILE A 42 -9.90 3.80 4.81
N SER A 43 -8.92 3.87 5.72
CA SER A 43 -7.50 3.67 5.38
C SER A 43 -7.18 2.23 4.95
N LYS A 44 -7.88 1.22 5.49
CA LYS A 44 -7.72 -0.17 5.06
C LYS A 44 -8.27 -0.37 3.65
N SER A 45 -9.43 0.20 3.36
CA SER A 45 -10.17 0.00 2.11
C SER A 45 -9.53 0.69 0.90
N SER A 46 -8.92 1.86 1.09
CA SER A 46 -8.38 2.70 -0.01
C SER A 46 -7.15 2.14 -0.74
N VAL A 47 -6.58 1.03 -0.27
CA VAL A 47 -5.29 0.48 -0.76
C VAL A 47 -5.36 -0.25 -2.09
N VAL A 48 -6.57 -0.51 -2.57
CA VAL A 48 -6.81 -1.21 -3.84
C VAL A 48 -7.27 -0.25 -4.93
N ASP A 49 -7.60 0.99 -4.59
CA ASP A 49 -8.22 1.95 -5.50
C ASP A 49 -7.31 2.29 -6.69
N ASP A 50 -6.01 2.52 -6.45
CA ASP A 50 -5.01 2.82 -7.48
C ASP A 50 -4.70 1.61 -8.36
N MET A 51 -4.70 0.40 -7.80
CA MET A 51 -4.48 -0.84 -8.58
C MET A 51 -5.65 -1.13 -9.53
N VAL A 52 -6.88 -0.92 -9.07
CA VAL A 52 -8.09 -1.05 -9.90
C VAL A 52 -8.08 -0.01 -11.03
N ALA A 53 -7.72 1.24 -10.72
CA ALA A 53 -7.64 2.30 -11.71
C ALA A 53 -6.55 2.07 -12.76
N ALA A 54 -5.47 1.35 -12.40
CA ALA A 54 -4.34 1.09 -13.28
C ALA A 54 -4.63 0.07 -14.40
N ASN A 55 -5.60 -0.83 -14.23
CA ASN A 55 -5.88 -1.89 -15.21
C ASN A 55 -7.31 -1.80 -15.79
N ARG A 56 -7.44 -1.01 -16.86
CA ARG A 56 -8.71 -0.78 -17.57
C ARG A 56 -9.21 -1.95 -18.42
N LEU A 57 -8.38 -2.97 -18.64
CA LEU A 57 -8.79 -4.20 -19.31
C LEU A 57 -9.64 -5.08 -18.37
N LEU A 58 -9.29 -5.08 -17.08
CA LEU A 58 -10.01 -5.84 -16.07
C LEU A 58 -11.17 -5.04 -15.46
N PHE A 59 -10.99 -3.75 -15.21
CA PHE A 59 -11.97 -2.90 -14.55
C PHE A 59 -12.42 -1.74 -15.43
N LYS A 60 -13.74 -1.64 -15.66
CA LYS A 60 -14.32 -0.54 -16.43
C LYS A 60 -14.11 0.80 -15.73
N ALA A 61 -13.83 1.82 -16.54
CA ALA A 61 -13.79 3.20 -16.07
C ALA A 61 -15.19 3.66 -15.61
N PRO A 62 -15.28 4.61 -14.66
CA PRO A 62 -16.56 5.22 -14.29
C PRO A 62 -17.22 5.86 -15.52
N GLU A 63 -18.54 5.76 -15.61
CA GLU A 63 -19.28 6.38 -16.71
C GLU A 63 -19.22 7.91 -16.57
N PRO A 64 -19.14 8.67 -17.68
CA PRO A 64 -18.98 10.13 -17.65
C PRO A 64 -20.03 10.88 -16.82
N GLU A 65 -21.21 10.30 -16.66
CA GLU A 65 -22.37 10.90 -15.99
C GLU A 65 -22.51 10.48 -14.52
N THR A 66 -21.79 9.46 -14.06
CA THR A 66 -21.84 9.00 -12.67
C THR A 66 -20.67 9.56 -11.87
N LYS A 67 -20.96 10.38 -10.85
CA LYS A 67 -19.98 10.78 -9.83
C LYS A 67 -19.74 9.58 -8.92
N GLY A 68 -18.82 8.68 -9.32
CA GLY A 68 -18.53 7.47 -8.57
C GLY A 68 -17.17 6.86 -8.88
N LYS A 69 -16.79 5.92 -8.03
CA LYS A 69 -15.75 4.94 -8.35
C LYS A 69 -16.26 4.08 -9.52
N GLY A 70 -15.40 3.72 -10.46
CA GLY A 70 -15.77 2.87 -11.60
C GLY A 70 -16.11 1.44 -11.17
N GLU A 71 -15.81 0.46 -12.00
CA GLU A 71 -15.88 -0.92 -11.54
C GLU A 71 -14.81 -1.17 -10.46
N HIS A 72 -15.23 -1.62 -9.28
CA HIS A 72 -14.35 -1.95 -8.15
C HIS A 72 -14.77 -3.30 -7.56
N PRO A 73 -13.84 -4.06 -6.97
CA PRO A 73 -14.18 -5.24 -6.20
C PRO A 73 -14.99 -4.86 -4.96
N ASP A 74 -15.87 -5.76 -4.54
CA ASP A 74 -16.46 -5.71 -3.21
C ASP A 74 -15.33 -5.81 -2.18
N HIS A 75 -15.23 -4.83 -1.28
CA HIS A 75 -14.18 -4.81 -0.28
C HIS A 75 -14.78 -4.56 1.09
N ILE A 76 -14.70 -5.57 1.95
CA ILE A 76 -15.18 -5.48 3.33
C ILE A 76 -14.01 -5.57 4.29
N VAL A 77 -14.03 -4.72 5.30
CA VAL A 77 -13.04 -4.70 6.38
C VAL A 77 -13.78 -4.89 7.69
N VAL A 78 -13.36 -5.85 8.50
CA VAL A 78 -13.96 -6.12 9.81
C VAL A 78 -12.85 -6.16 10.85
N ILE A 79 -13.09 -5.51 11.99
CA ILE A 79 -12.22 -5.57 13.16
C ILE A 79 -13.10 -5.89 14.37
N LYS A 80 -12.74 -6.92 15.14
CA LYS A 80 -13.44 -7.31 16.37
C LYS A 80 -12.48 -7.37 17.55
N TYR A 81 -12.96 -6.90 18.70
CA TYR A 81 -12.23 -6.99 19.95
C TYR A 81 -12.44 -8.36 20.59
N VAL A 82 -11.36 -9.09 20.82
CA VAL A 82 -11.38 -10.42 21.44
C VAL A 82 -10.28 -10.46 22.52
N PRO A 83 -10.60 -10.19 23.80
CA PRO A 83 -9.60 -10.04 24.86
C PRO A 83 -8.60 -11.19 24.97
N ALA A 84 -9.06 -12.42 24.73
CA ALA A 84 -8.27 -13.64 24.91
C ALA A 84 -7.02 -13.74 24.02
N VAL A 85 -6.97 -13.01 22.89
CA VAL A 85 -5.82 -13.08 21.98
C VAL A 85 -4.75 -12.02 22.27
N GLY A 86 -5.01 -11.08 23.18
CA GLY A 86 -4.02 -10.05 23.55
C GLY A 86 -3.47 -9.28 22.34
N ASP A 87 -2.15 -9.12 22.27
CA ASP A 87 -1.45 -8.46 21.15
C ASP A 87 -1.34 -9.34 19.89
N SER A 88 -1.62 -10.64 20.02
CA SER A 88 -1.59 -11.61 18.94
C SER A 88 -2.79 -11.41 18.02
N LYS A 89 -2.60 -10.55 17.03
CA LYS A 89 -3.62 -10.18 16.06
C LYS A 89 -3.75 -11.30 15.03
N ARG A 90 -5.00 -11.71 14.80
CA ARG A 90 -5.35 -12.67 13.75
C ARG A 90 -6.02 -11.93 12.61
N ALA A 91 -5.48 -12.07 11.41
CA ALA A 91 -6.04 -11.55 10.18
C ALA A 91 -6.45 -12.71 9.27
N ILE A 92 -7.67 -12.65 8.75
CA ILE A 92 -8.25 -13.64 7.86
C ILE A 92 -8.73 -12.89 6.63
N ASP A 93 -8.05 -13.09 5.51
CA ASP A 93 -8.34 -12.43 4.26
C ASP A 93 -8.77 -13.45 3.20
N GLU A 94 -9.89 -13.20 2.54
CA GLU A 94 -10.33 -13.95 1.36
C GLU A 94 -10.23 -13.04 0.13
N TYR A 95 -9.56 -13.53 -0.92
CA TYR A 95 -9.49 -12.91 -2.23
C TYR A 95 -10.20 -13.80 -3.24
N TYR A 96 -11.34 -13.35 -3.72
CA TYR A 96 -12.13 -14.02 -4.75
C TYR A 96 -11.95 -13.29 -6.08
N SER A 97 -11.40 -13.99 -7.08
CA SER A 97 -11.03 -13.44 -8.38
C SER A 97 -11.69 -14.19 -9.53
N GLU A 98 -11.97 -13.46 -10.61
CA GLU A 98 -12.30 -14.01 -11.91
C GLU A 98 -11.03 -14.29 -12.72
N ILE A 99 -11.03 -15.44 -13.40
CA ILE A 99 -9.95 -15.91 -14.26
C ILE A 99 -10.51 -16.28 -15.65
N PHE A 100 -9.64 -16.83 -16.51
CA PHE A 100 -9.97 -17.17 -17.89
C PHE A 100 -11.26 -18.02 -18.01
N CYS A 101 -12.03 -17.77 -19.07
CA CYS A 101 -13.31 -18.45 -19.37
C CYS A 101 -14.35 -18.39 -18.25
N GLY A 102 -14.38 -17.30 -17.47
CA GLY A 102 -15.34 -17.13 -16.35
C GLY A 102 -15.04 -18.04 -15.15
N GLY A 103 -13.86 -18.67 -15.13
CA GLY A 103 -13.40 -19.44 -13.99
C GLY A 103 -13.22 -18.55 -12.75
N ARG A 104 -13.11 -19.19 -11.59
CA ARG A 104 -12.97 -18.50 -10.30
C ARG A 104 -11.73 -18.99 -9.57
N SER A 105 -11.04 -18.09 -8.91
CA SER A 105 -9.90 -18.37 -8.03
C SER A 105 -10.17 -17.77 -6.67
N THR A 106 -10.03 -18.57 -5.61
CA THR A 106 -10.18 -18.13 -4.23
C THR A 106 -8.87 -18.35 -3.49
N ILE A 107 -8.35 -17.30 -2.87
CA ILE A 107 -7.16 -17.37 -2.00
C ILE A 107 -7.58 -16.96 -0.60
N ASN A 108 -7.39 -17.88 0.34
CA ASN A 108 -7.61 -17.63 1.77
C ASN A 108 -6.26 -17.48 2.47
N ILE A 109 -6.11 -16.40 3.22
CA ILE A 109 -4.91 -16.09 3.98
C ILE A 109 -5.29 -16.01 5.43
N PHE A 110 -4.59 -16.80 6.25
CA PHE A 110 -4.63 -16.69 7.70
C PHE A 110 -3.26 -16.22 8.17
N ASN A 111 -3.23 -15.09 8.88
CA ASN A 111 -2.02 -14.52 9.45
C ASN A 111 -2.21 -14.31 10.95
N GLU A 112 -1.31 -14.88 11.75
CA GLU A 112 -1.21 -14.65 13.18
C GLU A 112 0.10 -13.90 13.43
N CYS A 113 0.00 -12.71 13.99
CA CYS A 113 1.16 -11.88 14.24
C CYS A 113 0.99 -11.03 15.50
N GLU A 114 2.07 -10.90 16.26
CA GLU A 114 2.16 -9.92 17.33
C GLU A 114 2.19 -8.52 16.72
N ASP A 115 1.09 -7.77 16.84
CA ASP A 115 0.90 -6.50 16.13
C ASP A 115 1.93 -5.45 16.56
N SER A 116 2.28 -5.44 17.85
CA SER A 116 3.30 -4.53 18.38
C SER A 116 4.69 -4.85 17.85
N LEU A 117 5.03 -6.13 17.65
CA LEU A 117 6.33 -6.53 17.10
C LEU A 117 6.46 -6.24 15.61
N LEU A 118 5.35 -6.20 14.86
CA LEU A 118 5.35 -5.73 13.48
C LEU A 118 5.38 -4.19 13.40
N ALA A 119 4.68 -3.49 14.29
CA ALA A 119 4.57 -2.04 14.26
C ALA A 119 5.87 -1.33 14.71
N THR A 120 6.55 -1.86 15.72
CA THR A 120 7.77 -1.26 16.29
C THR A 120 8.87 -0.99 15.25
N PRO A 121 9.31 -1.96 14.42
CA PRO A 121 10.34 -1.69 13.42
C PRO A 121 9.90 -0.68 12.35
N LEU A 122 8.61 -0.64 11.99
CA LEU A 122 8.10 0.38 11.05
C LEU A 122 8.21 1.80 11.62
N ILE A 123 8.02 1.97 12.93
CA ILE A 123 8.21 3.26 13.61
C ILE A 123 9.69 3.66 13.59
N LEU A 124 10.60 2.70 13.80
CA LEU A 124 12.04 2.95 13.70
C LEU A 124 12.41 3.39 12.28
N ASP A 125 11.96 2.67 11.25
CA ASP A 125 12.21 3.01 9.85
C ASP A 125 11.67 4.40 9.49
N LEU A 126 10.45 4.72 9.93
CA LEU A 126 9.85 6.06 9.74
C LEU A 126 10.73 7.15 10.34
N THR A 127 11.22 6.95 11.58
CA THR A 127 12.02 7.96 12.28
C THR A 127 13.39 8.13 11.62
N ILE A 128 14.07 7.01 11.31
CA ILE A 128 15.40 7.01 10.68
C ILE A 128 15.35 7.64 9.29
N LEU A 129 14.38 7.25 8.46
CA LEU A 129 14.23 7.78 7.10
C LEU A 129 13.79 9.24 7.12
N THR A 130 12.92 9.65 8.05
CA THR A 130 12.54 11.07 8.18
C THR A 130 13.76 11.92 8.50
N GLU A 131 14.57 11.52 9.48
CA GLU A 131 15.81 12.22 9.84
C GLU A 131 16.75 12.32 8.63
N LEU A 132 16.98 11.22 7.92
CA LEU A 132 17.80 11.21 6.71
C LEU A 132 17.28 12.20 5.65
N LEU A 133 15.98 12.18 5.37
CA LEU A 133 15.34 13.06 4.38
C LEU A 133 15.41 14.53 4.77
N THR A 134 15.45 14.88 6.06
CA THR A 134 15.67 16.27 6.50
C THR A 134 17.06 16.80 6.17
N ARG A 135 18.05 15.92 6.03
CA ARG A 135 19.43 16.27 5.63
C ARG A 135 19.60 16.40 4.12
N VAL A 136 18.66 15.87 3.33
CA VAL A 136 18.73 15.95 1.86
C VAL A 136 18.26 17.31 1.37
N LYS A 137 19.07 17.94 0.52
CA LYS A 137 18.72 19.14 -0.23
C LYS A 137 18.98 18.92 -1.71
N TYR A 138 18.19 19.56 -2.56
CA TYR A 138 18.33 19.49 -4.01
C TYR A 138 18.23 20.89 -4.63
N ARG A 139 18.70 21.02 -5.86
CA ARG A 139 18.52 22.22 -6.67
C ARG A 139 18.31 21.81 -8.12
N LYS A 140 17.61 22.62 -8.92
CA LYS A 140 17.69 22.44 -10.37
C LYS A 140 19.11 22.79 -10.82
N ALA A 141 19.59 22.14 -11.89
CA ALA A 141 20.94 22.39 -12.39
C ALA A 141 21.19 23.88 -12.73
N SER A 142 20.13 24.59 -13.16
CA SER A 142 20.12 26.02 -13.46
C SER A 142 20.05 26.94 -12.23
N GLU A 143 19.70 26.43 -11.06
CA GLU A 143 19.55 27.20 -9.82
C GLU A 143 20.83 27.12 -8.98
N LYS A 144 21.17 28.20 -8.25
CA LYS A 144 22.39 28.27 -7.42
C LYS A 144 22.19 27.74 -6.00
N GLU A 145 21.00 27.94 -5.44
CA GLU A 145 20.70 27.60 -4.05
C GLU A 145 20.05 26.23 -3.95
N PHE A 146 20.34 25.54 -2.84
CA PHE A 146 19.74 24.26 -2.50
C PHE A 146 18.49 24.46 -1.66
N ALA A 147 17.42 23.75 -2.02
CA ALA A 147 16.17 23.71 -1.29
C ALA A 147 15.97 22.34 -0.62
N PRO A 148 15.26 22.26 0.52
CA PRO A 148 14.85 21.00 1.10
C PRO A 148 13.78 20.31 0.24
N LEU A 149 13.54 19.03 0.52
CA LEU A 149 12.41 18.29 -0.06
C LEU A 149 11.06 18.95 0.29
N TYR A 150 10.03 18.64 -0.49
CA TYR A 150 8.67 19.09 -0.21
C TYR A 150 8.21 18.59 1.17
N ALA A 151 7.45 19.41 1.91
CA ALA A 151 7.10 19.15 3.31
C ALA A 151 6.37 17.80 3.52
N VAL A 152 5.56 17.36 2.55
CA VAL A 152 4.94 16.03 2.57
C VAL A 152 5.93 15.02 1.99
N LEU A 153 6.56 14.24 2.87
CA LEU A 153 7.57 13.22 2.52
C LEU A 153 6.91 11.92 2.01
N SER A 154 6.40 11.93 0.79
CA SER A 154 5.76 10.75 0.18
C SER A 154 6.68 9.54 0.00
N LEU A 155 8.00 9.68 0.13
CA LEU A 155 8.94 8.55 0.15
C LEU A 155 8.73 7.62 1.36
N LEU A 156 8.06 8.10 2.42
CA LEU A 156 7.73 7.30 3.60
C LEU A 156 6.47 6.43 3.42
N SER A 157 5.86 6.46 2.24
CA SER A 157 4.60 5.75 1.97
C SER A 157 4.67 4.24 2.23
N TYR A 158 5.85 3.62 2.11
CA TYR A 158 6.06 2.19 2.37
C TYR A 158 5.60 1.75 3.76
N MET A 159 5.72 2.62 4.77
CA MET A 159 5.36 2.33 6.16
C MET A 159 3.94 2.79 6.51
N LEU A 160 3.21 3.42 5.59
CA LEU A 160 1.94 4.10 5.86
C LEU A 160 0.79 3.50 5.05
N LYS A 161 -0.33 3.23 5.73
CA LYS A 161 -1.49 2.57 5.11
C LYS A 161 -2.28 3.47 4.16
N ALA A 162 -2.33 4.77 4.45
CA ALA A 162 -3.00 5.79 3.66
C ALA A 162 -2.00 6.96 3.50
N PRO A 163 -1.14 6.91 2.46
CA PRO A 163 -0.08 7.90 2.30
C PRO A 163 -0.64 9.28 2.03
N LEU A 164 -0.09 10.30 2.71
CA LEU A 164 -0.31 11.68 2.34
C LEU A 164 0.65 12.05 1.21
N VAL A 165 0.14 12.71 0.17
CA VAL A 165 0.90 13.14 -1.00
C VAL A 165 0.70 14.63 -1.25
N LYS A 166 1.53 15.19 -2.14
CA LYS A 166 1.43 16.60 -2.53
C LYS A 166 0.06 16.86 -3.18
N PRO A 167 -0.60 18.01 -2.91
CA PRO A 167 -1.85 18.36 -3.59
C PRO A 167 -1.71 18.28 -5.11
N GLY A 168 -2.66 17.62 -5.76
CA GLY A 168 -2.67 17.39 -7.22
C GLY A 168 -1.82 16.19 -7.69
N THR A 169 -1.22 15.42 -6.78
CA THR A 169 -0.53 14.16 -7.11
C THR A 169 -1.35 12.95 -6.68
N GLU A 170 -1.25 11.87 -7.44
CA GLU A 170 -1.94 10.61 -7.14
C GLU A 170 -1.20 9.81 -6.05
N VAL A 171 -1.97 9.04 -5.29
CA VAL A 171 -1.45 8.12 -4.27
C VAL A 171 -1.05 6.80 -4.93
N VAL A 172 0.11 6.27 -4.54
CA VAL A 172 0.56 4.92 -4.91
C VAL A 172 0.58 4.06 -3.66
N ASN A 173 -0.19 2.97 -3.64
CA ASN A 173 -0.31 2.02 -2.52
C ASN A 173 0.40 0.69 -2.76
N SER A 174 0.91 0.47 -3.98
CA SER A 174 1.77 -0.68 -4.29
C SER A 174 3.04 -0.64 -3.42
N LEU A 175 3.21 -1.68 -2.61
CA LEU A 175 4.31 -1.74 -1.65
C LEU A 175 5.67 -1.89 -2.36
N ASN A 176 5.70 -2.69 -3.44
CA ASN A 176 6.91 -2.89 -4.23
C ASN A 176 7.33 -1.61 -4.95
N ARG A 177 6.37 -0.86 -5.53
CA ARG A 177 6.67 0.42 -6.18
C ARG A 177 7.16 1.46 -5.19
N GLN A 178 6.56 1.51 -3.99
CA GLN A 178 7.01 2.40 -2.92
C GLN A 178 8.45 2.08 -2.49
N ARG A 179 8.79 0.79 -2.30
CA ARG A 179 10.15 0.36 -1.97
C ARG A 179 11.15 0.71 -3.09
N ASN A 180 10.80 0.41 -4.33
CA ASN A 180 11.66 0.70 -5.49
C ASN A 180 11.92 2.20 -5.65
N ALA A 181 10.93 3.04 -5.34
CA ALA A 181 11.10 4.50 -5.34
C ALA A 181 12.11 4.95 -4.27
N LEU A 182 12.01 4.42 -3.05
CA LEU A 182 12.95 4.71 -1.98
C LEU A 182 14.37 4.22 -2.31
N GLU A 183 14.50 2.99 -2.80
CA GLU A 183 15.79 2.43 -3.22
C GLU A 183 16.43 3.26 -4.33
N SER A 184 15.66 3.60 -5.37
CA SER A 184 16.14 4.43 -6.49
C SER A 184 16.54 5.82 -6.02
N PHE A 185 15.81 6.41 -5.07
CA PHE A 185 16.15 7.69 -4.48
C PHE A 185 17.48 7.64 -3.71
N LEU A 186 17.70 6.60 -2.90
CA LEU A 186 18.95 6.42 -2.15
C LEU A 186 20.14 6.16 -3.08
N LYS A 187 19.95 5.40 -4.16
CA LYS A 187 20.96 5.20 -5.22
C LYS A 187 21.33 6.52 -5.90
N ALA A 188 20.34 7.34 -6.24
CA ALA A 188 20.58 8.66 -6.81
C ALA A 188 21.40 9.56 -5.87
N CYS A 189 21.20 9.48 -4.55
CA CYS A 189 21.97 10.25 -3.57
C CYS A 189 23.47 9.89 -3.56
N ILE A 190 23.85 8.68 -4.01
CA ILE A 190 25.25 8.24 -4.12
C ILE A 190 25.73 8.16 -5.58
N GLY A 191 24.96 8.69 -6.52
CA GLY A 191 25.34 8.75 -7.94
C GLY A 191 25.25 7.41 -8.69
N LEU A 192 24.48 6.45 -8.17
CA LEU A 192 24.21 5.19 -8.86
C LEU A 192 22.93 5.31 -9.70
N GLU A 193 22.93 4.66 -10.86
CA GLU A 193 21.75 4.52 -11.69
C GLU A 193 20.68 3.64 -11.01
N GLY A 194 19.43 3.81 -11.42
CA GLY A 194 18.34 2.96 -10.97
C GLY A 194 18.58 1.52 -11.40
N SER A 195 18.27 0.56 -10.52
CA SER A 195 18.35 -0.85 -10.90
C SER A 195 17.31 -1.17 -11.98
N SER A 196 17.78 -1.73 -13.09
CA SER A 196 16.93 -2.39 -14.06
C SER A 196 17.15 -3.89 -13.99
N ASP A 197 16.07 -4.67 -13.93
CA ASP A 197 16.13 -6.14 -14.02
C ASP A 197 16.30 -6.63 -15.47
N LEU A 198 16.84 -5.75 -16.33
CA LEU A 198 17.09 -6.04 -17.73
C LEU A 198 18.21 -7.07 -17.91
N LEU A 199 19.22 -7.08 -17.01
CA LEU A 199 20.35 -8.01 -17.01
C LEU A 199 20.90 -8.25 -18.43
N LEU A 200 21.03 -7.19 -19.22
CA LEU A 200 21.31 -7.29 -20.65
C LEU A 200 22.61 -8.02 -20.92
N GLU A 201 23.59 -7.88 -20.03
CA GLU A 201 24.89 -8.55 -20.09
C GLU A 201 24.76 -10.09 -20.10
N THR A 202 23.66 -10.63 -19.57
CA THR A 202 23.35 -12.07 -19.61
C THR A 202 22.41 -12.46 -20.77
N ARG A 203 21.84 -11.48 -21.47
CA ARG A 203 20.79 -11.66 -22.49
C ARG A 203 21.21 -11.22 -23.89
N ILE A 204 22.43 -10.69 -24.02
CA ILE A 204 23.08 -10.36 -25.28
C ILE A 204 24.36 -11.21 -25.42
N TRP A 205 24.80 -11.40 -26.66
CA TRP A 205 25.98 -12.22 -27.01
C TRP A 205 27.30 -11.58 -26.59
#